data_AF-A0A836N7S4-F1
#
_entry.id   AF-A0A836N7S4-F1
#
_cell.length_a   1.000
_cell.length_b   1.000
_cell.length_c   1.000
_cell.angle_alpha   90.00
_cell.angle_beta   90.00
_cell.angle_gamma   90.00
#
_symmetry.space_group_name_H-M   'P 1'
#
loop_
_entity.id
_entity.type
_entity.pdbx_description
1 polymer ?
#
loop_
_entity_poly.entity_id
_entity_poly.type
_entity_poly.pdbx_seq_one_letter_code
_entity_poly.pdbx_strand_id
1 'polypeptide(L)'
;MTQYQLKQNERLISQQSELERKVKHLTEMVRQHKAGKTNGIYAVCFARFVLHGASDVPDEYVRRTIGPGVCKVDVATELKIAFSDAIKAWFAENQQSNDPRFYMRVGMDAMKEVVRSKIAVCGSANRLRLPAEA
;
A
#
# COMPACT_ATOMS: atom_id res chain seq x y z
N MET A 1 17.24 20.50 19.92
CA MET A 1 16.22 19.42 19.88
C MET A 1 15.93 18.97 21.30
N THR A 2 14.67 18.79 21.66
CA THR A 2 14.28 18.32 23.00
C THR A 2 14.52 16.81 23.15
N GLN A 3 14.68 16.32 24.38
CA GLN A 3 14.79 14.87 24.68
C GLN A 3 13.63 14.05 24.08
N TYR A 4 12.43 14.63 24.04
CA TYR A 4 11.27 14.03 23.39
C TYR A 4 11.47 13.89 21.87
N GLN A 5 11.95 14.94 21.19
CA GLN A 5 12.21 14.91 19.76
C GLN A 5 13.27 13.86 19.38
N LEU A 6 14.34 13.73 20.18
CA LEU A 6 15.37 12.69 19.98
C LEU A 6 14.78 11.28 20.07
N LYS A 7 13.98 11.00 21.10
CA LYS A 7 13.33 9.71 21.29
C LYS A 7 12.35 9.35 20.16
N GLN A 8 11.62 10.34 19.62
CA GLN A 8 10.77 10.11 18.45
C GLN A 8 11.60 9.78 17.20
N ASN A 9 12.73 10.47 17.01
CA ASN A 9 13.62 10.22 15.87
C ASN A 9 14.24 8.82 15.92
N GLU A 10 14.75 8.39 17.08
CA GLU A 10 15.25 7.02 17.27
C GLU A 10 14.21 5.95 16.95
N ARG A 11 12.94 6.20 17.32
CA ARG A 11 11.82 5.29 17.02
C ARG A 11 11.57 5.19 15.52
N LEU A 12 11.58 6.32 14.81
CA LEU A 12 11.40 6.37 13.35
C LEU A 12 12.53 5.62 12.64
N ILE A 13 13.79 5.86 13.03
CA ILE A 13 14.96 5.17 12.49
C ILE A 13 14.82 3.65 12.69
N SER A 14 14.42 3.22 13.89
CA SER A 14 14.20 1.80 14.20
C SER A 14 13.11 1.18 13.32
N GLN A 15 11.96 1.84 13.17
CA GLN A 15 10.86 1.38 12.32
C GLN A 15 11.27 1.28 10.85
N GLN A 16 12.04 2.24 10.35
CA GLN A 16 12.54 2.24 8.98
C GLN A 16 13.54 1.09 8.75
N SER A 17 14.43 0.83 9.71
CA SER A 17 15.37 -0.30 9.66
C SER A 17 14.67 -1.67 9.67
N GLU A 18 13.57 -1.80 10.42
CA GLU A 18 12.73 -3.01 10.47
C GLU A 18 12.04 -3.23 9.12
N LEU A 19 11.48 -2.17 8.54
CA LEU A 19 10.81 -2.22 7.25
C LEU A 19 11.76 -2.62 6.12
N GLU A 20 12.96 -2.03 6.08
CA GLU A 20 14.01 -2.41 5.13
C GLU A 20 14.39 -3.88 5.24
N ARG A 21 14.56 -4.40 6.46
CA ARG A 21 14.86 -5.82 6.69
C ARG A 21 13.75 -6.73 6.16
N LYS A 22 12.48 -6.38 6.39
CA LYS A 22 11.32 -7.14 5.87
C LYS A 22 11.27 -7.11 4.34
N VAL A 23 11.46 -5.95 3.72
CA VAL A 23 11.50 -5.80 2.26
C VAL A 23 12.63 -6.63 1.65
N LYS A 24 13.82 -6.59 2.25
CA LYS A 24 14.99 -7.38 1.81
C LYS A 24 14.70 -8.88 1.92
N HIS A 25 14.15 -9.33 3.05
CA HIS A 25 13.81 -10.73 3.27
C HIS A 25 12.76 -11.22 2.26
N LEU A 26 11.67 -10.46 2.06
CA LEU A 26 10.64 -10.78 1.07
C LEU A 26 11.23 -10.86 -0.35
N THR A 27 12.03 -9.87 -0.73
CA THR A 27 12.69 -9.82 -2.04
C THR A 27 13.57 -11.05 -2.27
N GLU A 28 14.34 -11.45 -1.26
CA GLU A 28 15.23 -12.61 -1.34
C GLU A 28 14.45 -13.93 -1.41
N MET A 29 13.40 -14.07 -0.60
CA MET A 29 12.51 -15.24 -0.63
C MET A 29 11.90 -15.44 -2.02
N VAL A 30 11.42 -14.35 -2.64
CA VAL A 30 10.85 -14.38 -3.99
C VAL A 30 11.89 -14.77 -5.04
N ARG A 31 13.13 -14.26 -4.92
CA ARG A 31 14.24 -14.61 -5.83
C ARG A 31 14.62 -16.08 -5.72
N GLN A 32 14.73 -16.60 -4.50
CA GLN A 32 15.06 -18.00 -4.25
C GLN A 32 13.98 -18.93 -4.83
N HIS A 33 12.71 -18.53 -4.70
CA HIS A 33 11.59 -19.27 -5.30
C HIS A 33 11.71 -19.33 -6.82
N LYS A 34 11.94 -18.19 -7.48
CA LYS A 34 12.14 -18.13 -8.93
C LYS A 34 13.37 -18.92 -9.41
N ALA A 35 14.40 -19.01 -8.59
CA ALA A 35 15.62 -19.77 -8.91
C ALA A 35 15.48 -21.29 -8.69
N GLY A 36 14.31 -21.77 -8.25
CA GLY A 36 14.09 -23.19 -7.92
C GLY A 36 14.87 -23.64 -6.68
N LYS A 37 15.33 -22.70 -5.84
CA LYS A 37 16.16 -22.96 -4.65
C LYS A 37 15.36 -22.98 -3.34
N THR A 38 14.03 -22.90 -3.42
CA THR A 38 13.17 -22.94 -2.23
C THR A 38 12.94 -24.35 -1.74
N ASN A 39 13.02 -24.54 -0.43
CA ASN A 39 12.63 -25.76 0.27
C ASN A 39 11.24 -25.60 0.91
N GLY A 40 10.53 -26.70 1.15
CA GLY A 40 9.24 -26.71 1.87
C GLY A 40 8.05 -26.21 1.04
N ILE A 41 7.06 -25.58 1.70
CA ILE A 41 5.77 -25.16 1.09
C ILE A 41 5.99 -24.24 -0.13
N TYR A 42 7.08 -23.47 -0.13
CA TYR A 42 7.45 -22.57 -1.22
C TYR A 42 8.00 -23.30 -2.47
N ALA A 43 8.40 -24.57 -2.40
CA ALA A 43 8.89 -25.32 -3.57
C ALA A 43 7.75 -25.80 -4.49
N VAL A 44 6.57 -26.01 -3.92
CA VAL A 44 5.41 -26.64 -4.58
C VAL A 44 4.26 -25.67 -4.83
N CYS A 45 4.29 -24.48 -4.23
CA CYS A 45 3.24 -23.49 -4.40
C CYS A 45 3.61 -22.52 -5.52
N PHE A 46 2.81 -22.46 -6.59
CA PHE A 46 2.81 -21.36 -7.57
C PHE A 46 2.24 -20.07 -6.95
N ALA A 47 2.67 -19.77 -5.72
CA ALA A 47 2.09 -18.77 -4.85
C ALA A 47 2.42 -17.37 -5.39
N ARG A 48 1.35 -16.67 -5.75
CA ARG A 48 1.37 -15.24 -5.93
C ARG A 48 1.75 -14.57 -4.60
N PHE A 49 2.95 -13.99 -4.52
CA PHE A 49 3.42 -13.31 -3.30
C PHE A 49 2.57 -12.06 -3.01
N VAL A 50 2.18 -11.92 -1.75
CA VAL A 50 1.31 -10.85 -1.25
C VAL A 50 2.08 -9.97 -0.27
N LEU A 51 2.04 -8.65 -0.46
CA LEU A 51 2.52 -7.67 0.50
C LEU A 51 1.32 -7.18 1.32
N HIS A 52 1.19 -7.70 2.54
CA HIS A 52 0.20 -7.22 3.51
C HIS A 52 0.67 -5.93 4.18
N GLY A 53 -0.28 -5.08 4.56
CA GLY A 53 0.00 -3.88 5.37
C GLY A 53 0.88 -2.85 4.65
N ALA A 54 0.65 -2.65 3.36
CA ALA A 54 1.44 -1.69 2.57
C ALA A 54 1.04 -0.22 2.79
N SER A 55 0.06 0.04 3.66
CA SER A 55 -0.29 1.39 4.05
C SER A 55 0.87 2.03 4.82
N ASP A 56 1.25 3.26 4.44
CA ASP A 56 2.36 4.02 5.02
C ASP A 56 3.76 3.42 4.77
N VAL A 57 3.85 2.42 3.89
CA VAL A 57 5.13 1.93 3.36
C VAL A 57 5.57 2.86 2.23
N PRO A 58 6.81 3.38 2.24
CA PRO A 58 7.33 4.21 1.15
C PRO A 58 7.19 3.52 -0.20
N ASP A 59 6.74 4.27 -1.21
CA ASP A 59 6.45 3.72 -2.54
C ASP A 59 7.68 3.04 -3.17
N GLU A 60 8.89 3.51 -2.87
CA GLU A 60 10.13 2.88 -3.30
C GLU A 60 10.30 1.45 -2.78
N TYR A 61 9.87 1.19 -1.54
CA TYR A 61 9.92 -0.14 -0.94
C TYR A 61 8.86 -1.04 -1.55
N VAL A 62 7.66 -0.52 -1.80
CA VAL A 62 6.63 -1.25 -2.54
C VAL A 62 7.15 -1.66 -3.93
N ARG A 63 7.70 -0.72 -4.71
CA ARG A 63 8.27 -1.00 -6.05
C ARG A 63 9.38 -2.05 -6.01
N ARG A 64 10.27 -1.99 -5.00
CA ARG A 64 11.37 -2.96 -4.82
C ARG A 64 10.88 -4.39 -4.61
N THR A 65 9.69 -4.59 -4.05
CA THR A 65 9.11 -5.93 -3.85
C THR A 65 8.39 -6.48 -5.09
N ILE A 66 7.90 -5.60 -5.96
CA ILE A 66 7.15 -5.98 -7.16
C ILE A 66 8.06 -6.62 -8.21
N GLY A 67 9.21 -6.00 -8.52
CA GLY A 67 10.15 -6.50 -9.54
C GLY A 67 10.57 -7.97 -9.32
N PRO A 68 10.93 -8.38 -8.10
CA PRO A 68 11.19 -9.77 -7.74
C PRO A 68 10.00 -10.69 -7.99
N GLY A 69 8.75 -10.27 -7.74
CA GLY A 69 7.57 -11.12 -7.98
C GLY A 69 6.38 -10.95 -7.02
N VAL A 70 6.35 -9.93 -6.16
CA VAL A 70 5.09 -9.57 -5.47
C VAL A 70 4.06 -9.11 -6.49
N CYS A 71 2.85 -9.65 -6.40
CA CYS A 71 1.78 -9.41 -7.38
C CYS A 71 0.45 -8.99 -6.75
N LYS A 72 0.36 -8.90 -5.42
CA LYS A 72 -0.77 -8.33 -4.68
C LYS A 72 -0.25 -7.46 -3.55
N VAL A 73 -0.76 -6.24 -3.46
CA VAL A 73 -0.39 -5.24 -2.44
C VAL A 73 -1.65 -4.80 -1.73
N ASP A 74 -1.72 -4.99 -0.41
CA ASP A 74 -2.89 -4.66 0.39
C ASP A 74 -2.77 -3.27 1.00
N VAL A 75 -3.70 -2.38 0.62
CA VAL A 75 -3.79 -1.00 1.13
C VAL A 75 -5.18 -0.81 1.74
N ALA A 76 -5.24 -0.42 3.01
CA ALA A 76 -6.50 -0.24 3.73
C ALA A 76 -6.52 1.04 4.58
N THR A 77 -5.46 1.30 5.34
CA THR A 77 -5.43 2.42 6.28
C THR A 77 -5.40 3.76 5.56
N GLU A 78 -4.60 3.91 4.50
CA GLU A 78 -4.53 5.15 3.71
C GLU A 78 -5.89 5.52 3.09
N LEU A 79 -6.66 4.53 2.64
CA LEU A 79 -8.00 4.74 2.08
C LEU A 79 -8.97 5.30 3.14
N LYS A 80 -8.95 4.72 4.35
CA LYS A 80 -9.79 5.16 5.47
C LYS A 80 -9.43 6.56 5.94
N ILE A 81 -8.13 6.88 6.01
CA ILE A 81 -7.65 8.21 6.40
C ILE A 81 -8.13 9.25 5.38
N ALA A 82 -7.82 9.06 4.10
CA ALA A 82 -8.20 10.02 3.05
C ALA A 82 -9.71 10.27 2.99
N PHE A 83 -10.51 9.20 3.09
CA PHE A 83 -11.97 9.30 3.11
C PHE A 83 -12.48 10.06 4.36
N SER A 84 -11.96 9.72 5.54
CA SER A 84 -12.42 10.31 6.80
C SER A 84 -12.03 11.79 6.90
N ASP A 85 -10.82 12.14 6.46
CA ASP A 85 -10.33 13.51 6.56
C ASP A 85 -11.04 14.44 5.57
N ALA A 86 -11.38 13.95 4.37
CA ALA A 86 -12.22 14.68 3.43
C ALA A 86 -13.64 14.94 3.98
N ILE A 87 -14.23 13.94 4.65
CA ILE A 87 -15.55 14.12 5.30
C ILE A 87 -15.46 15.11 6.47
N LYS A 88 -14.41 15.03 7.30
CA LYS A 88 -14.21 15.99 8.40
C LYS A 88 -14.10 17.42 7.87
N ALA A 89 -13.32 17.63 6.81
CA ALA A 89 -13.17 18.92 6.17
C ALA A 89 -14.51 19.44 5.63
N TRP A 90 -15.28 18.58 4.96
CA TRP A 90 -16.63 18.90 4.49
C TRP A 90 -17.49 19.45 5.65
N PHE A 91 -17.57 18.72 6.77
CA PHE A 91 -18.44 19.10 7.90
C PHE A 91 -17.97 20.35 8.63
N ALA A 92 -16.67 20.63 8.63
CA ALA A 92 -16.15 21.89 9.14
C ALA A 92 -16.69 23.09 8.35
N GLU A 93 -16.83 22.94 7.02
CA GLU A 93 -17.24 24.02 6.12
C GLU A 93 -18.77 24.13 5.96
N ASN A 94 -19.53 23.05 6.17
CA ASN A 94 -20.98 23.12 6.00
C ASN A 94 -21.82 22.34 7.01
N GLN A 95 -21.61 22.68 8.28
CA GLN A 95 -22.22 22.18 9.52
C GLN A 95 -23.73 21.80 9.50
N GLN A 96 -24.55 22.39 8.63
CA GLN A 96 -26.00 22.11 8.55
C GLN A 96 -26.38 21.02 7.53
N SER A 97 -25.43 20.53 6.73
CA SER A 97 -25.74 19.49 5.75
C SER A 97 -25.93 18.13 6.39
N ASN A 98 -26.89 17.40 5.84
CA ASN A 98 -27.26 16.06 6.25
C ASN A 98 -27.38 15.11 5.05
N ASP A 99 -27.20 15.59 3.82
CA ASP A 99 -27.37 14.79 2.62
C ASP A 99 -26.08 13.98 2.34
N PRO A 100 -26.14 12.64 2.45
CA PRO A 100 -24.98 11.77 2.26
C PRO A 100 -24.34 11.87 0.90
N ARG A 101 -25.09 12.27 -0.12
CA ARG A 101 -24.58 12.32 -1.49
C ARG A 101 -23.43 13.33 -1.62
N PHE A 102 -23.42 14.40 -0.82
CA PHE A 102 -22.37 15.41 -0.87
C PHE A 102 -21.12 15.00 -0.10
N TYR A 103 -21.25 14.66 1.19
CA TYR A 103 -20.07 14.32 1.99
C TYR A 103 -19.46 12.96 1.60
N MET A 104 -20.27 11.99 1.16
CA MET A 104 -19.72 10.74 0.64
C MET A 104 -19.01 10.94 -0.70
N ARG A 105 -19.47 11.89 -1.54
CA ARG A 105 -18.81 12.21 -2.81
C ARG A 105 -17.37 12.67 -2.56
N VAL A 106 -17.18 13.64 -1.67
CA VAL A 106 -15.82 14.14 -1.39
C VAL A 106 -14.91 13.08 -0.77
N GLY A 107 -15.46 12.23 0.12
CA GLY A 107 -14.71 11.10 0.67
C GLY A 107 -14.30 10.11 -0.43
N MET A 108 -15.21 9.76 -1.33
CA MET A 108 -14.92 8.87 -2.46
C MET A 108 -13.87 9.47 -3.40
N ASP A 109 -13.94 10.77 -3.67
CA ASP A 109 -12.99 11.42 -4.58
C ASP A 109 -11.58 11.49 -3.96
N ALA A 110 -11.45 11.78 -2.66
CA ALA A 110 -10.18 11.69 -1.96
C ALA A 110 -9.61 10.24 -1.98
N MET A 111 -10.47 9.24 -1.76
CA MET A 111 -10.06 7.84 -1.84
C MET A 111 -9.60 7.45 -3.25
N LYS A 112 -10.25 7.96 -4.31
CA LYS A 112 -9.84 7.70 -5.70
C LYS A 112 -8.43 8.18 -5.98
N GLU A 113 -8.00 9.32 -5.43
CA GLU A 113 -6.63 9.80 -5.62
C GLU A 113 -5.60 8.85 -5.00
N VAL A 114 -5.88 8.33 -3.80
CA VAL A 114 -5.04 7.31 -3.17
C VAL A 114 -4.98 6.05 -4.05
N VAL A 115 -6.13 5.57 -4.53
CA VAL A 115 -6.19 4.41 -5.43
C VAL A 115 -5.38 4.63 -6.70
N ARG A 116 -5.51 5.79 -7.36
CA ARG A 116 -4.75 6.13 -8.57
C ARG A 116 -3.24 6.13 -8.31
N SER A 117 -2.82 6.73 -7.19
CA SER A 117 -1.42 6.72 -6.76
C SER A 117 -0.91 5.29 -6.60
N LYS A 118 -1.65 4.43 -5.88
CA LYS A 118 -1.24 3.04 -5.65
C LYS A 118 -1.27 2.19 -6.92
N ILE A 119 -2.18 2.44 -7.86
CA ILE A 119 -2.17 1.82 -9.20
C ILE A 119 -0.87 2.17 -9.95
N ALA A 120 -0.45 3.44 -9.92
CA ALA A 120 0.78 3.89 -10.55
C ALA A 120 2.03 3.27 -9.88
N VAL A 121 2.08 3.25 -8.54
CA VAL A 121 3.15 2.60 -7.76
C VAL A 121 3.25 1.11 -8.08
N CYS A 122 2.10 0.44 -8.21
CA CYS A 122 2.04 -1.00 -8.52
C CYS A 122 2.32 -1.32 -10.00
N GLY A 123 2.35 -0.32 -10.88
CA GLY A 123 2.48 -0.54 -12.33
C GLY A 123 1.32 -1.35 -12.92
N SER A 124 0.13 -1.28 -12.32
CA SER A 124 -1.05 -2.05 -12.75
C SER A 124 -1.93 -1.30 -13.75
N ALA A 125 -1.62 -0.03 -14.02
CA ALA A 125 -2.29 0.76 -15.06
C ALA A 125 -2.19 0.07 -16.43
N ASN A 126 -3.28 0.09 -17.21
CA ASN A 126 -3.36 -0.46 -18.57
C ASN A 126 -3.01 -1.96 -18.68
N ARG A 127 -3.23 -2.74 -17.61
CA ARG A 127 -3.03 -4.20 -17.58
C ARG A 127 -4.32 -5.01 -17.75
N LEU A 128 -5.46 -4.34 -17.97
CA LEU A 128 -6.74 -5.01 -18.18
C LEU A 128 -6.70 -5.77 -19.52
N ARG A 129 -6.89 -7.09 -19.47
CA ARG A 129 -7.15 -7.89 -20.67
C ARG A 129 -8.66 -8.00 -20.80
N LEU A 130 -9.21 -7.41 -21.85
CA LEU A 130 -10.59 -7.67 -22.23
C LEU A 130 -10.65 -9.09 -22.83
N PRO A 131 -11.71 -9.86 -22.56
CA PRO A 131 -11.95 -11.08 -23.32
C PRO A 131 -11.96 -10.73 -24.81
N ALA A 132 -11.31 -11.54 -25.65
CA ALA A 132 -11.56 -11.45 -27.08
C ALA A 132 -13.07 -11.65 -27.29
N GLU A 133 -13.70 -10.78 -28.08
CA GLU A 133 -15.11 -10.89 -28.44
C GLU A 133 -15.38 -12.35 -28.87
N ALA A 134 -16.31 -12.99 -28.17
CA ALA A 134 -16.71 -14.38 -28.39
C ALA A 134 -17.64 -14.51 -29.60
#